data_AF-A0AAW2V5H0-F1
#
_entry.id   AF-A0AAW2V5H0-F1
#
_cell.length_a   1.000
_cell.length_b   1.000
_cell.length_c   1.000
_cell.angle_alpha   90.00
_cell.angle_beta   90.00
_cell.angle_gamma   90.00
#
_symmetry.space_group_name_H-M   'P 1'
#
loop_
_entity.id
_entity.type
_entity.pdbx_description
1 polymer ?
#
loop_
_entity_poly.entity_id
_entity_poly.type
_entity_poly.pdbx_seq_one_letter_code
_entity_poly.pdbx_strand_id
1 'polypeptide(L)'
;MKKLQKELETVVRLDHMVEESHLDKLEYLDFVVKETLRLHPVVPLLIPHESMEDCVIDGFHIPKGSRTMVNIWAIGRDPKVWSDPEVFKPERFIGSNIDLRGHNFQLIPFGSGRRGCPGLQLGLTVVRLAVSQLVHCFDWELPNGMLPSDLDMSEHFGIVTSRAKHLMAIPRYRLHK
;
A
#
# COMPACT_ATOMS: atom_id res chain seq x y z
N MET A 1 11.62 8.79 0.05
CA MET A 1 12.62 8.18 -0.85
C MET A 1 13.96 7.92 -0.16
N LYS A 2 14.71 8.94 0.27
CA LYS A 2 16.09 8.79 0.79
C LYS A 2 16.27 7.78 1.93
N LYS A 3 15.30 7.66 2.84
CA LYS A 3 15.32 6.65 3.92
C LYS A 3 15.30 5.21 3.39
N LEU A 4 14.46 4.93 2.39
CA LEU A 4 14.40 3.61 1.74
C LEU A 4 15.66 3.33 0.93
N GLN A 5 16.20 4.31 0.20
CA GLN A 5 17.49 4.17 -0.49
C GLN A 5 18.62 3.80 0.49
N LYS A 6 18.68 4.46 1.67
CA LYS A 6 19.67 4.15 2.71
C LYS A 6 19.53 2.72 3.25
N GLU A 7 18.30 2.26 3.49
CA GLU A 7 18.05 0.86 3.89
C GLU A 7 18.55 -0.12 2.82
N LEU A 8 18.18 0.11 1.55
CA LEU A 8 18.60 -0.73 0.43
C LEU A 8 20.12 -0.75 0.26
N GLU A 9 20.79 0.38 0.41
CA GLU A 9 22.27 0.46 0.40
C GLU A 9 22.90 -0.33 1.54
N THR A 10 22.27 -0.35 2.71
CA THR A 10 22.78 -1.07 3.88
C THR A 10 22.61 -2.58 3.73
N VAL A 11 21.46 -3.02 3.21
CA VAL A 11 21.09 -4.44 3.12
C VAL A 11 21.63 -5.10 1.85
N VAL A 12 21.51 -4.42 0.71
CA VAL A 12 21.82 -4.97 -0.63
C VAL A 12 23.18 -4.52 -1.12
N ARG A 13 23.62 -3.30 -0.78
CA ARG A 13 24.83 -2.62 -1.29
C ARG A 13 24.69 -2.13 -2.74
N LEU A 14 25.54 -1.17 -3.12
CA LEU A 14 25.47 -0.48 -4.41
C LEU A 14 26.06 -1.26 -5.59
N ASP A 15 26.71 -2.39 -5.33
CA ASP A 15 27.34 -3.29 -6.29
C ASP A 15 26.50 -4.56 -6.58
N HIS A 16 25.31 -4.68 -5.96
CA HIS A 16 24.43 -5.84 -6.11
C HIS A 16 23.00 -5.43 -6.48
N MET A 17 22.29 -6.35 -7.13
CA MET A 17 20.87 -6.23 -7.45
C MET A 17 19.99 -6.75 -6.32
N VAL A 18 18.77 -6.23 -6.23
CA VAL A 18 17.80 -6.70 -5.23
C VAL A 18 17.26 -8.08 -5.62
N GLU A 19 17.54 -9.07 -4.80
CA GLU A 19 16.91 -10.40 -4.82
C GLU A 19 15.79 -10.54 -3.78
N GLU A 20 14.89 -11.51 -3.98
CA GLU A 20 13.77 -11.80 -3.05
C GLU A 20 14.23 -12.14 -1.63
N SER A 21 15.38 -12.81 -1.50
CA SER A 21 16.01 -13.16 -0.22
C SER A 21 16.37 -11.95 0.66
N HIS A 22 16.47 -10.75 0.08
CA HIS A 22 16.72 -9.52 0.83
C HIS A 22 15.46 -8.95 1.47
N LEU A 23 14.27 -9.27 0.95
CA LEU A 23 13.04 -8.59 1.35
C LEU A 23 12.77 -8.69 2.85
N ASP A 24 13.05 -9.83 3.48
CA ASP A 24 12.84 -10.05 4.91
C ASP A 24 13.66 -9.11 5.81
N LYS A 25 14.67 -8.43 5.26
CA LYS A 25 15.53 -7.46 5.96
C LYS A 25 15.18 -6.00 5.65
N LEU A 26 14.22 -5.76 4.76
CA LEU A 26 13.81 -4.42 4.31
C LEU A 26 12.56 -3.94 5.07
N GLU A 27 12.71 -3.63 6.35
CA GLU A 27 11.59 -3.22 7.21
C GLU A 27 10.97 -1.87 6.80
N TYR A 28 11.80 -0.92 6.40
CA TYR A 28 11.32 0.40 5.97
C TYR A 28 10.59 0.31 4.63
N LEU A 29 10.99 -0.60 3.73
CA LEU A 29 10.18 -0.95 2.55
C LEU A 29 8.79 -1.44 2.96
N ASP A 30 8.68 -2.27 3.99
CA ASP A 30 7.38 -2.76 4.47
C ASP A 30 6.51 -1.62 4.98
N PHE A 31 7.10 -0.67 5.70
CA PHE A 31 6.40 0.54 6.14
C PHE A 31 5.90 1.37 4.97
N VAL A 32 6.72 1.52 3.92
CA VAL A 32 6.35 2.23 2.68
C VAL A 32 5.18 1.53 1.98
N VAL A 33 5.22 0.21 1.86
CA VAL A 33 4.14 -0.58 1.22
C VAL A 33 2.85 -0.52 2.04
N LYS A 34 2.93 -0.70 3.36
CA LYS A 34 1.76 -0.57 4.27
C LYS A 34 1.12 0.81 4.16
N GLU A 35 1.91 1.87 4.19
CA GLU A 35 1.40 3.24 4.10
C GLU A 35 0.81 3.54 2.73
N THR A 36 1.41 3.01 1.66
CA THR A 36 0.86 3.12 0.30
C THR A 36 -0.50 2.44 0.22
N LEU A 37 -0.64 1.22 0.76
CA LEU A 37 -1.91 0.49 0.73
C LEU A 37 -2.98 1.08 1.67
N ARG A 38 -2.59 1.78 2.74
CA ARG A 38 -3.51 2.52 3.60
C ARG A 38 -4.13 3.71 2.87
N LEU A 39 -3.29 4.52 2.22
CA LEU A 39 -3.73 5.73 1.51
C LEU A 39 -4.33 5.42 0.14
N HIS A 40 -3.80 4.45 -0.57
CA HIS A 40 -4.18 4.14 -1.94
C HIS A 40 -4.54 2.65 -2.05
N PRO A 41 -5.62 2.20 -1.39
CA PRO A 41 -6.06 0.82 -1.49
C PRO A 41 -6.48 0.50 -2.92
N VAL A 42 -5.97 -0.60 -3.46
CA VAL A 42 -6.23 -1.04 -4.85
C VAL A 42 -7.73 -1.18 -5.12
N VAL A 43 -8.48 -1.76 -4.18
CA VAL A 43 -9.94 -1.93 -4.25
C VAL A 43 -10.59 -1.24 -3.03
N PRO A 44 -10.94 0.06 -3.11
CA PRO A 44 -11.31 0.89 -1.97
C PRO A 44 -12.59 0.44 -1.23
N LEU A 45 -13.48 -0.31 -1.89
CA LEU A 45 -14.70 -0.88 -1.30
C LEU A 45 -14.63 -2.40 -1.08
N LEU A 46 -13.45 -3.00 -1.30
CA LEU A 46 -13.27 -4.45 -1.44
C LEU A 46 -14.23 -5.06 -2.48
N ILE A 47 -14.28 -6.38 -2.54
CA ILE A 47 -15.28 -7.10 -3.35
C ILE A 47 -16.58 -7.18 -2.53
N PRO A 48 -17.75 -6.84 -3.10
CA PRO A 48 -19.01 -6.93 -2.37
C PRO A 48 -19.29 -8.34 -1.85
N HIS A 49 -19.77 -8.43 -0.62
CA HIS A 49 -20.28 -9.64 0.00
C HIS A 49 -21.81 -9.66 -0.04
N GLU A 50 -22.41 -10.82 0.20
CA GLU A 50 -23.86 -11.00 0.28
C GLU A 50 -24.21 -11.82 1.52
N SER A 51 -25.24 -11.40 2.26
CA SER A 51 -25.75 -12.15 3.41
C SER A 51 -26.44 -13.44 2.94
N MET A 52 -26.03 -14.58 3.50
CA MET A 52 -26.60 -15.90 3.15
C MET A 52 -27.93 -16.19 3.87
N GLU A 53 -28.18 -15.46 4.96
CA GLU A 53 -29.34 -15.54 5.83
C GLU A 53 -29.60 -14.17 6.48
N ASP A 54 -30.77 -14.01 7.09
CA ASP A 54 -31.07 -12.84 7.90
C ASP A 54 -30.11 -12.80 9.10
N CYS A 55 -29.50 -11.65 9.37
CA CYS A 55 -28.61 -11.49 10.50
C CYS A 55 -28.76 -10.11 11.15
N VAL A 56 -28.16 -9.95 12.34
CA VAL A 56 -28.13 -8.67 13.05
C VAL A 56 -26.66 -8.29 13.26
N ILE A 57 -26.29 -7.08 12.83
CA ILE A 57 -24.95 -6.51 13.02
C ILE A 57 -25.12 -5.21 13.79
N ASP A 58 -24.54 -5.13 15.00
CA ASP A 58 -24.62 -3.93 15.85
C ASP A 58 -26.06 -3.40 16.05
N GLY A 59 -27.02 -4.31 16.23
CA GLY A 59 -28.44 -3.98 16.38
C GLY A 59 -29.20 -3.72 15.07
N PHE A 60 -28.51 -3.65 13.92
CA PHE A 60 -29.14 -3.48 12.62
C PHE A 60 -29.53 -4.83 12.00
N HIS A 61 -30.80 -4.98 11.62
CA HIS A 61 -31.26 -6.15 10.88
C HIS A 61 -30.81 -6.07 9.41
N ILE A 62 -30.10 -7.09 8.97
CA ILE A 62 -29.58 -7.26 7.61
C ILE A 62 -30.32 -8.45 6.98
N PRO A 63 -31.29 -8.22 6.09
CA PRO A 63 -31.99 -9.31 5.40
C PRO A 63 -31.06 -10.17 4.56
N LYS A 64 -31.40 -11.43 4.35
CA LYS A 64 -30.77 -12.34 3.38
C LYS A 64 -30.72 -11.71 1.98
N GLY A 65 -29.61 -11.89 1.27
CA GLY A 65 -29.39 -11.32 -0.06
C GLY A 65 -28.94 -9.86 -0.06
N SER A 66 -28.73 -9.26 1.13
CA SER A 66 -28.23 -7.89 1.23
C SER A 66 -26.77 -7.81 0.82
N ARG A 67 -26.47 -6.89 -0.10
CA ARG A 67 -25.10 -6.58 -0.51
C ARG A 67 -24.39 -5.74 0.55
N THR A 68 -23.23 -6.20 0.98
CA THR A 68 -22.35 -5.50 1.94
C THR A 68 -21.05 -5.09 1.27
N MET A 69 -20.62 -3.86 1.48
CA MET A 69 -19.33 -3.33 0.99
C MET A 69 -18.56 -2.76 2.17
N VAL A 70 -17.24 -2.97 2.18
CA VAL A 70 -16.37 -2.48 3.27
C VAL A 70 -15.53 -1.34 2.71
N ASN A 71 -15.79 -0.12 3.17
CA ASN A 71 -15.10 1.08 2.70
C ASN A 71 -13.72 1.22 3.37
N ILE A 72 -12.75 0.46 2.89
CA ILE A 72 -11.38 0.48 3.41
C ILE A 72 -10.65 1.79 3.11
N TRP A 73 -11.08 2.53 2.08
CA TRP A 73 -10.59 3.88 1.81
C TRP A 73 -10.91 4.84 2.97
N ALA A 74 -12.13 4.78 3.49
CA ALA A 74 -12.56 5.58 4.63
C ALA A 74 -11.87 5.12 5.93
N ILE A 75 -11.78 3.80 6.17
CA ILE A 75 -11.09 3.24 7.34
C ILE A 75 -9.62 3.68 7.36
N GLY A 76 -8.95 3.64 6.21
CA GLY A 76 -7.57 4.09 6.07
C GLY A 76 -7.38 5.56 6.38
N ARG A 77 -8.42 6.40 6.31
CA ARG A 77 -8.38 7.86 6.50
C ARG A 77 -9.09 8.36 7.74
N ASP A 78 -9.63 7.48 8.58
CA ASP A 78 -10.35 7.91 9.79
C ASP A 78 -9.39 8.61 10.77
N PRO A 79 -9.56 9.91 11.08
CA PRO A 79 -8.69 10.63 12.02
C PRO A 79 -8.79 10.13 13.46
N LYS A 80 -9.84 9.35 13.80
CA LYS A 80 -9.96 8.69 15.12
C LYS A 80 -9.02 7.50 15.25
N VAL A 81 -8.59 6.93 14.13
CA VAL A 81 -7.73 5.73 14.06
C VAL A 81 -6.31 6.10 13.65
N TRP A 82 -6.16 7.04 12.72
CA TRP A 82 -4.88 7.43 12.14
C TRP A 82 -4.57 8.91 12.39
N SER A 83 -3.46 9.20 13.07
CA SER A 83 -2.95 10.57 13.19
C SER A 83 -2.46 11.08 11.83
N ASP A 84 -2.81 12.33 11.48
CA ASP A 84 -2.50 12.93 10.18
C ASP A 84 -2.88 11.99 9.02
N PRO A 85 -4.17 11.62 8.87
CA PRO A 85 -4.58 10.51 8.03
C PRO A 85 -4.28 10.72 6.55
N GLU A 86 -4.26 11.96 6.07
CA GLU A 86 -3.94 12.28 4.67
C GLU A 86 -2.43 12.36 4.38
N VAL A 87 -1.58 12.31 5.43
CA VAL A 87 -0.13 12.43 5.25
C VAL A 87 0.48 11.05 5.03
N PHE A 88 1.22 10.91 3.92
CA PHE A 88 2.06 9.75 3.66
C PHE A 88 3.25 9.72 4.63
N LYS A 89 3.15 8.88 5.67
CA LYS A 89 4.13 8.77 6.76
C LYS A 89 4.41 7.30 7.10
N PRO A 90 5.31 6.62 6.37
CA PRO A 90 5.70 5.23 6.66
C PRO A 90 6.10 5.01 8.12
N GLU A 91 6.71 6.02 8.75
CA GLU A 91 7.19 5.97 10.13
C GLU A 91 6.10 5.66 11.16
N ARG A 92 4.81 5.80 10.81
CA ARG A 92 3.70 5.40 11.69
C ARG A 92 3.69 3.90 12.02
N PHE A 93 4.39 3.09 11.23
CA PHE A 93 4.48 1.64 11.44
C PHE A 93 5.71 1.21 12.25
N ILE A 94 6.60 2.14 12.64
CA ILE A 94 7.75 1.83 13.51
C ILE A 94 7.24 1.34 14.87
N GLY A 95 7.69 0.17 15.29
CA GLY A 95 7.26 -0.47 16.55
C GLY A 95 5.80 -0.91 16.57
N SER A 96 5.10 -0.87 15.43
CA SER A 96 3.72 -1.29 15.29
C SER A 96 3.61 -2.76 14.90
N ASN A 97 2.70 -3.49 15.54
CA ASN A 97 2.39 -4.88 15.20
C ASN A 97 1.30 -5.01 14.12
N ILE A 98 0.92 -3.90 13.47
CA ILE A 98 -0.08 -3.93 12.39
C ILE A 98 0.50 -4.68 11.18
N ASP A 99 -0.19 -5.75 10.77
CA ASP A 99 0.11 -6.50 9.57
C ASP A 99 -0.98 -6.34 8.49
N LEU A 100 -0.74 -6.94 7.32
CA LEU A 100 -1.65 -6.91 6.17
C LEU A 100 -2.47 -8.19 6.00
N ARG A 101 -2.38 -9.13 6.96
CA ARG A 101 -2.96 -10.49 6.89
C ARG A 101 -4.44 -10.53 7.25
N GLY A 102 -5.05 -9.38 7.54
CA GLY A 102 -6.48 -9.26 7.82
C GLY A 102 -6.86 -9.31 9.30
N HIS A 103 -5.89 -9.31 10.23
CA HIS A 103 -6.16 -9.35 11.67
C HIS A 103 -6.27 -7.95 12.31
N ASN A 104 -5.74 -6.92 11.65
CA ASN A 104 -5.81 -5.54 12.12
C ASN A 104 -6.81 -4.76 11.28
N PHE A 105 -8.07 -4.67 11.73
CA PHE A 105 -9.17 -4.09 10.93
C PHE A 105 -8.98 -2.63 10.50
N GLN A 106 -8.09 -1.88 11.15
CA GLN A 106 -7.68 -0.55 10.70
C GLN A 106 -6.88 -0.55 9.38
N LEU A 107 -6.31 -1.70 8.96
CA LEU A 107 -5.55 -1.85 7.73
C LEU A 107 -5.78 -3.24 7.09
N ILE A 108 -6.78 -3.33 6.21
CA ILE A 108 -7.17 -4.58 5.54
C ILE A 108 -7.23 -4.45 4.00
N PRO A 109 -6.14 -4.02 3.32
CA PRO A 109 -6.15 -3.80 1.88
C PRO A 109 -6.36 -5.09 1.06
N PHE A 110 -6.15 -6.25 1.67
CA PHE A 110 -6.39 -7.57 1.09
C PHE A 110 -7.67 -8.23 1.62
N GLY A 111 -8.53 -7.47 2.30
CA GLY A 111 -9.70 -8.00 3.00
C GLY A 111 -9.33 -8.80 4.26
N SER A 112 -10.31 -9.56 4.75
CA SER A 112 -10.16 -10.39 5.96
C SER A 112 -11.13 -11.58 5.92
N GLY A 113 -10.92 -12.56 6.80
CA GLY A 113 -11.80 -13.70 7.01
C GLY A 113 -11.84 -14.68 5.83
N ARG A 114 -13.00 -15.34 5.64
CA ARG A 114 -13.20 -16.44 4.68
C ARG A 114 -12.90 -16.08 3.22
N ARG A 115 -12.89 -14.79 2.88
CA ARG A 115 -12.68 -14.26 1.52
C ARG A 115 -11.47 -13.31 1.46
N GLY A 116 -10.54 -13.43 2.41
CA GLY A 116 -9.25 -12.75 2.32
C GLY A 116 -8.54 -13.08 1.01
N CYS A 117 -7.80 -12.12 0.45
CA CYS A 117 -7.19 -12.25 -0.87
C CYS A 117 -6.23 -13.46 -0.90
N PRO A 118 -6.47 -14.47 -1.76
CA PRO A 118 -5.58 -15.62 -1.86
C PRO A 118 -4.22 -15.24 -2.47
N GLY A 119 -4.14 -14.12 -3.18
CA GLY A 119 -2.91 -13.61 -3.81
C GLY A 119 -2.06 -12.71 -2.90
N LEU A 120 -2.37 -12.58 -1.61
CA LEU A 120 -1.69 -11.65 -0.69
C LEU A 120 -0.17 -11.81 -0.72
N GLN A 121 0.33 -13.04 -0.60
CA GLN A 121 1.79 -13.30 -0.53
C GLN A 121 2.47 -12.92 -1.85
N LEU A 122 1.94 -13.40 -2.98
CA LEU A 122 2.46 -13.09 -4.30
C LEU A 122 2.43 -11.57 -4.57
N GLY A 123 1.31 -10.92 -4.27
CA GLY A 123 1.15 -9.48 -4.48
C GLY A 123 2.16 -8.66 -3.67
N LEU A 124 2.38 -9.01 -2.41
CA LEU A 124 3.37 -8.34 -1.57
C LEU A 124 4.80 -8.58 -2.06
N THR A 125 5.17 -9.81 -2.43
CA THR A 125 6.49 -10.11 -2.98
C THR A 125 6.75 -9.30 -4.26
N VAL A 126 5.80 -9.30 -5.20
CA VAL A 126 5.94 -8.57 -6.48
C VAL A 126 6.06 -7.06 -6.25
N VAL A 127 5.20 -6.47 -5.43
CA VAL A 127 5.24 -5.02 -5.14
C VAL A 127 6.53 -4.63 -4.44
N ARG A 128 6.95 -5.39 -3.42
CA ARG A 128 8.20 -5.15 -2.69
C ARG A 128 9.41 -5.27 -3.62
N LEU A 129 9.49 -6.29 -4.47
CA LEU A 129 10.56 -6.44 -5.46
C LEU A 129 10.57 -5.30 -6.49
N ALA A 130 9.43 -4.94 -7.06
CA ALA A 130 9.36 -3.88 -8.06
C ALA A 130 9.78 -2.53 -7.47
N VAL A 131 9.23 -2.16 -6.30
CA VAL A 131 9.55 -0.89 -5.64
C VAL A 131 11.01 -0.87 -5.20
N SER A 132 11.50 -1.93 -4.56
CA SER A 132 12.89 -2.02 -4.10
C SER A 132 13.87 -1.90 -5.26
N GLN A 133 13.64 -2.59 -6.38
CA GLN A 133 14.50 -2.47 -7.57
C GLN A 133 14.48 -1.05 -8.16
N LEU A 134 13.30 -0.46 -8.35
CA LEU A 134 13.19 0.89 -8.92
C LEU A 134 13.87 1.94 -8.02
N VAL A 135 13.71 1.82 -6.71
CA VAL A 135 14.31 2.74 -5.73
C VAL A 135 15.80 2.45 -5.53
N HIS A 136 16.25 1.21 -5.64
CA HIS A 136 17.67 0.83 -5.50
C HIS A 136 18.49 1.21 -6.74
N CYS A 137 17.96 0.98 -7.93
CA CYS A 137 18.71 1.16 -9.17
C CYS A 137 18.79 2.61 -9.63
N PHE A 138 17.84 3.46 -9.22
CA PHE A 138 17.70 4.80 -9.77
C PHE A 138 17.47 5.87 -8.70
N ASP A 139 18.04 7.04 -8.93
CA ASP A 139 17.48 8.30 -8.46
C ASP A 139 16.40 8.77 -9.45
N TRP A 140 15.35 9.42 -8.93
CA TRP A 140 14.19 9.84 -9.70
C TRP A 140 14.03 11.35 -9.68
N GLU A 141 13.91 11.95 -10.86
CA GLU A 141 13.67 13.38 -11.04
C GLU A 141 12.33 13.61 -11.76
N LEU A 142 11.63 14.69 -11.43
CA LEU A 142 10.43 15.09 -12.17
C LEU A 142 10.82 15.89 -13.42
N PRO A 143 10.10 15.72 -14.54
CA PRO A 143 10.43 16.42 -15.78
C PRO A 143 10.19 17.93 -15.65
N ASN A 144 10.86 18.71 -16.50
CA ASN A 144 10.61 20.13 -16.72
C ASN A 144 10.66 21.01 -15.45
N GLY A 145 11.46 20.62 -14.45
CA GLY A 145 11.60 21.38 -13.20
C GLY A 145 10.38 21.37 -12.28
N MET A 146 9.43 20.45 -12.50
CA MET A 146 8.26 20.27 -11.63
C MET A 146 8.67 19.99 -10.19
N LEU A 147 7.96 20.59 -9.24
CA LEU A 147 8.09 20.31 -7.82
C LEU A 147 7.24 19.10 -7.43
N PRO A 148 7.60 18.37 -6.35
CA PRO A 148 6.75 17.28 -5.85
C PRO A 148 5.33 17.71 -5.49
N SER A 149 5.13 18.97 -5.07
CA SER A 149 3.82 19.56 -4.79
C SER A 149 2.94 19.72 -6.04
N ASP A 150 3.54 19.71 -7.23
CA ASP A 150 2.83 19.88 -8.49
C ASP A 150 2.25 18.54 -9.01
N LEU A 151 2.56 17.43 -8.34
CA LEU A 151 2.05 16.12 -8.70
C LEU A 151 0.54 16.02 -8.46
N ASP A 152 -0.18 15.72 -9.53
CA ASP A 152 -1.61 15.39 -9.46
C ASP A 152 -1.80 13.99 -8.87
N MET A 153 -2.23 13.94 -7.61
CA MET A 153 -2.52 12.70 -6.88
C MET A 153 -4.00 12.29 -6.98
N SER A 154 -4.80 12.93 -7.85
CA SER A 154 -6.19 12.51 -8.07
C SER A 154 -6.26 11.09 -8.62
N GLU A 155 -7.33 10.40 -8.28
CA GLU A 155 -7.54 8.99 -8.61
C GLU A 155 -8.72 8.84 -9.57
N HIS A 156 -8.61 7.88 -10.48
CA HIS A 156 -9.73 7.40 -11.28
C HIS A 156 -10.35 6.21 -10.56
N PHE A 157 -11.60 6.36 -10.13
CA PHE A 157 -12.34 5.28 -9.47
C PHE A 157 -12.78 4.22 -10.49
N GLY A 158 -12.55 2.96 -10.16
CA GLY A 158 -12.97 1.79 -10.92
C GLY A 158 -12.96 0.54 -10.05
N ILE A 159 -12.99 -0.65 -10.66
CA ILE A 159 -12.79 -1.90 -9.91
C ILE A 159 -11.43 -1.87 -9.19
N VAL A 160 -10.42 -1.33 -9.88
CA VAL A 160 -9.13 -0.97 -9.31
C VAL A 160 -8.97 0.54 -9.39
N THR A 161 -8.47 1.15 -8.32
CA THR A 161 -8.15 2.57 -8.27
C THR A 161 -6.73 2.81 -8.74
N SER A 162 -6.55 3.78 -9.61
CA SER A 162 -5.24 4.22 -10.12
C SER A 162 -5.19 5.73 -10.19
N ARG A 163 -4.00 6.30 -10.35
CA ARG A 163 -3.86 7.75 -10.58
C ARG A 163 -4.56 8.14 -11.87
N ALA A 164 -5.31 9.24 -11.83
CA ALA A 164 -5.99 9.79 -13.00
C ALA A 164 -5.02 10.25 -14.09
N LYS A 165 -3.80 10.65 -13.69
CA LYS A 165 -2.69 10.98 -14.59
C LYS A 165 -1.48 10.13 -14.28
N HIS A 166 -0.86 9.57 -15.32
CA HIS A 166 0.35 8.76 -15.19
C HIS A 166 1.50 9.56 -14.55
N LEU A 167 2.30 8.90 -13.71
CA LEU A 167 3.55 9.47 -13.22
C LEU A 167 4.57 9.48 -14.36
N MET A 168 5.05 10.66 -14.72
CA MET A 168 6.24 10.82 -15.54
C MET A 168 7.42 11.14 -14.63
N ALA A 169 8.48 10.33 -14.69
CA ALA A 169 9.70 10.53 -13.92
C ALA A 169 10.92 10.11 -14.74
N ILE A 170 12.03 10.83 -14.56
CA ILE A 170 13.28 10.61 -15.27
C ILE A 170 14.21 9.81 -14.35
N PRO A 171 14.61 8.59 -14.73
CA PRO A 171 15.55 7.80 -13.94
C PRO A 171 17.00 8.22 -14.21
N ARG A 172 17.80 8.33 -13.14
CA ARG A 172 19.27 8.40 -13.20
C ARG A 172 19.84 7.19 -12.49
N TYR A 173 20.64 6.38 -13.19
CA TYR A 173 21.22 5.16 -12.63
C TYR A 173 22.12 5.45 -11.43
N ARG A 174 21.96 4.70 -10.33
CA ARG A 174 22.66 4.93 -9.04
C ARG A 174 23.74 3.90 -8.71
N LEU A 175 23.62 2.66 -9.21
CA LEU A 175 24.49 1.57 -8.79
C LEU A 175 25.91 1.71 -9.35
N HIS A 176 26.88 1.16 -8.61
CA HIS A 176 28.25 1.06 -9.08
C HIS A 176 28.34 -0.07 -10.12
N LYS A 177 29.14 0.16 -11.16
CA LYS A 177 29.50 -0.90 -12.10
C LYS A 177 30.61 -1.77 -11.55
#